data_AF-A0A6J6UAT1-F1
#
_entry.id   AF-A0A6J6UAT1-F1
#
_cell.length_a   1.000
_cell.length_b   1.000
_cell.length_c   1.000
_cell.angle_alpha   90.00
_cell.angle_beta   90.00
_cell.angle_gamma   90.00
#
_symmetry.space_group_name_H-M   'P 1'
#
loop_
_entity.id
_entity.type
_entity.pdbx_description
1 polymer ?
#
loop_
_entity_poly.entity_id
_entity_poly.type
_entity_poly.pdbx_seq_one_letter_code
_entity_poly.pdbx_strand_id
1 'polypeptide(L)' 'MNKTRIALLVLTFISAMAYQPNWVYENFWSKADFYDSIPFTVPFLVFLIIYSSITTGLVELGIRLIKKHA' A
#
# COMPACT_ATOMS: atom_id res chain seq x y z
N MET A 1 8.71 19.26 -1.76
CA MET A 1 7.87 18.63 -0.72
C MET A 1 8.44 19.00 0.64
N ASN A 2 7.66 19.43 1.63
CA ASN A 2 8.23 19.79 2.94
C ASN A 2 8.67 18.53 3.72
N LYS A 3 9.59 18.69 4.67
CA LYS A 3 10.14 17.56 5.45
C LYS A 3 9.05 16.78 6.19
N THR A 4 8.04 17.48 6.72
CA THR A 4 6.89 16.88 7.40
C THR A 4 6.10 15.93 6.49
N ARG A 5 5.82 16.33 5.25
CA ARG A 5 5.09 15.48 4.29
C ARG A 5 5.92 14.28 3.87
N ILE A 6 7.23 14.44 3.67
CA ILE A 6 8.12 13.31 3.41
C ILE A 6 8.08 12.32 4.57
N ALA A 7 8.23 12.80 5.81
CA ALA A 7 8.20 11.96 7.00
C ALA A 7 6.87 11.21 7.15
N LEU A 8 5.73 11.90 6.90
CA LEU A 8 4.41 11.27 6.92
C LEU A 8 4.30 10.14 5.89
N LEU A 9 4.69 10.37 4.64
CA LEU A 9 4.60 9.36 3.57
C LEU A 9 5.52 8.16 3.83
N VAL A 10 6.72 8.40 4.40
CA VAL A 10 7.63 7.33 4.82
C VAL A 10 7.02 6.53 5.96
N LEU A 11 6.44 7.19 6.97
CA LEU A 11 5.73 6.53 8.07
C LEU A 11 4.57 5.68 7.55
N THR A 12 3.74 6.23 6.66
CA THR A 12 2.65 5.48 6.01
C THR A 12 3.17 4.24 5.30
N PHE A 13 4.26 4.37 4.54
CA PHE A 13 4.84 3.24 3.82
C PHE A 13 5.33 2.15 4.78
N ILE A 14 6.06 2.51 5.84
CA ILE A 14 6.59 1.56 6.82
C ILE A 14 5.45 0.93 7.64
N SER A 15 4.42 1.69 8.00
CA SER A 15 3.24 1.15 8.69
C SER A 15 2.49 0.17 7.79
N ALA A 16 2.31 0.49 6.50
CA ALA A 16 1.66 -0.41 5.55
C ALA A 16 2.50 -1.65 5.22
N MET A 17 3.83 -1.55 5.29
CA MET A 17 4.75 -2.68 5.25
C MET A 17 4.59 -3.63 6.45
N ALA A 18 4.39 -3.06 7.63
CA ALA A 18 4.31 -3.83 8.87
C ALA A 18 2.91 -4.42 9.10
N TYR A 19 1.87 -3.75 8.60
CA TYR A 19 0.49 -4.15 8.84
C TYR A 19 -0.41 -3.86 7.64
N GLN A 20 -1.15 -4.90 7.25
CA GLN A 20 -2.26 -4.84 6.31
C GLN A 20 -3.52 -5.41 6.99
N PRO A 21 -4.71 -4.89 6.67
CA PRO A 21 -5.95 -5.48 7.14
C PRO A 21 -6.10 -6.94 6.69
N ASN A 22 -6.69 -7.77 7.53
CA ASN A 22 -6.89 -9.20 7.24
C ASN A 22 -7.64 -9.43 5.93
N TRP A 23 -8.64 -8.61 5.61
CA TRP A 23 -9.38 -8.74 4.35
C TRP A 23 -8.47 -8.53 3.12
N VAL A 24 -7.48 -7.62 3.19
CA VAL A 24 -6.54 -7.39 2.09
C VAL A 24 -5.65 -8.62 1.93
N TYR A 25 -5.10 -9.10 3.04
CA TYR A 25 -4.26 -10.30 3.06
C TYR A 25 -5.04 -11.51 2.51
N GLU A 26 -6.28 -11.71 2.94
CA GLU A 26 -7.07 -12.85 2.48
C GLU A 26 -7.40 -12.76 0.99
N ASN A 27 -7.84 -11.61 0.49
CA ASN A 27 -8.32 -11.50 -0.89
C ASN A 27 -7.22 -11.28 -1.93
N PHE A 28 -6.10 -10.65 -1.55
CA PHE A 28 -5.03 -10.27 -2.50
C PHE A 28 -3.71 -11.02 -2.28
N TRP A 29 -3.64 -11.88 -1.26
CA TRP A 29 -2.49 -12.74 -1.01
C TRP A 29 -2.89 -14.19 -0.77
N SER A 30 -3.59 -14.49 0.33
CA SER A 30 -3.82 -15.87 0.80
C SER A 30 -4.85 -16.68 0.00
N LYS A 31 -5.87 -16.04 -0.56
CA LYS A 31 -6.95 -16.67 -1.34
C LYS A 31 -7.12 -15.95 -2.69
N ALA A 32 -6.04 -15.35 -3.18
CA ALA A 32 -6.09 -14.68 -4.45
C ALA A 32 -6.09 -15.74 -5.56
N ASP A 33 -7.28 -16.22 -5.95
CA ASP A 33 -7.50 -17.07 -7.13
C ASP A 33 -6.84 -16.46 -8.38
N PHE A 34 -6.65 -15.13 -8.37
CA PHE A 34 -5.85 -14.39 -9.34
C PHE A 34 -4.43 -14.97 -9.54
N TYR A 35 -3.74 -15.39 -8.48
CA TYR A 35 -2.38 -15.93 -8.61
C TYR A 35 -2.35 -17.34 -9.20
N ASP A 36 -3.45 -18.09 -9.13
CA ASP A 36 -3.55 -19.40 -9.79
C ASP A 36 -3.58 -19.27 -11.32
N SER A 37 -3.91 -18.07 -11.84
CA SER A 37 -3.94 -17.77 -13.28
C SER A 37 -2.57 -17.40 -13.87
N ILE A 38 -1.55 -17.18 -13.04
CA ILE A 38 -0.19 -16.82 -13.48
C ILE A 38 0.80 -17.95 -13.18
N PRO A 39 1.79 -18.20 -14.06
CA PRO A 39 2.66 -19.37 -13.94
C PRO A 39 3.77 -19.23 -12.89
N PHE A 40 3.71 -18.21 -12.03
CA PHE A 40 4.72 -17.92 -11.03
C PHE A 40 4.09 -17.46 -9.72
N THR A 41 4.67 -17.88 -8.60
CA THR A 41 4.26 -17.44 -7.28
C THR A 41 4.84 -16.05 -7.00
N VAL A 42 3.97 -15.09 -6.71
CA VAL A 42 4.42 -13.77 -6.24
C VAL A 42 4.99 -13.95 -4.83
N PRO A 43 6.16 -13.39 -4.47
CA PRO A 43 6.66 -13.42 -3.09
C PRO A 43 5.88 -12.48 -2.17
N PHE A 44 5.74 -12.84 -0.88
CA PHE A 44 4.98 -12.02 0.07
C PHE A 44 5.56 -10.60 0.20
N LEU A 45 6.88 -10.48 0.14
CA LEU A 45 7.56 -9.18 0.18
C LEU A 45 7.17 -8.30 -1.01
N VAL A 46 6.97 -8.87 -2.21
CA VAL A 46 6.53 -8.12 -3.39
C VAL A 46 5.09 -7.64 -3.20
N PHE A 47 4.21 -8.49 -2.67
CA PHE A 47 2.86 -8.09 -2.29
C PHE A 47 2.88 -6.91 -1.30
N LEU A 48 3.69 -7.00 -0.24
CA LEU A 48 3.83 -5.91 0.72
C LEU A 48 4.28 -4.62 0.04
N ILE A 49 5.29 -4.68 -0.84
CA ILE A 49 5.83 -3.49 -1.53
C ILE A 49 4.75 -2.81 -2.37
N ILE A 50 3.98 -3.61 -3.10
CA ILE A 50 2.87 -3.09 -3.92
C ILE A 50 1.81 -2.47 -3.01
N TYR A 51 1.38 -3.17 -1.96
CA TYR A 51 0.36 -2.70 -1.03
C TYR A 51 0.77 -1.38 -0.34
N SER A 52 2.00 -1.30 0.17
CA SER A 52 2.50 -0.10 0.83
C SER A 52 2.67 1.07 -0.14
N SER A 53 3.14 0.81 -1.37
CA SER A 53 3.23 1.84 -2.42
C SER A 53 1.86 2.41 -2.78
N ILE A 54 0.85 1.56 -2.97
CA ILE A 54 -0.53 1.99 -3.25
C ILE A 54 -1.07 2.80 -2.08
N THR A 55 -0.93 2.30 -0.86
CA THR A 55 -1.41 2.96 0.36
C THR A 55 -0.79 4.35 0.54
N THR A 56 0.53 4.47 0.38
CA THR A 56 1.24 5.75 0.43
C THR A 56 0.79 6.69 -0.70
N GLY A 57 0.57 6.16 -1.90
CA GLY A 57 0.03 6.92 -3.03
C GLY A 57 -1.36 7.50 -2.74
N LEU A 58 -2.26 6.71 -2.15
CA LEU A 58 -3.59 7.16 -1.74
C LEU A 58 -3.53 8.25 -0.68
N VAL A 59 -2.64 8.13 0.31
CA VAL A 59 -2.42 9.19 1.31
C VAL A 59 -1.93 10.48 0.65
N GLU A 60 -0.98 10.38 -0.28
CA GLU A 60 -0.48 11.53 -1.03
C GLU A 60 -1.59 12.21 -1.85
N LEU A 61 -2.46 11.43 -2.51
CA LEU A 61 -3.63 11.95 -3.21
C LEU A 61 -4.62 12.61 -2.24
N GLY A 62 -4.91 11.99 -1.09
CA GLY A 62 -5.76 12.55 -0.05
C GLY A 62 -5.26 13.91 0.46
N ILE A 63 -3.94 14.03 0.72
CA ILE A 63 -3.32 15.31 1.11
C ILE A 63 -3.51 16.36 0.01
N ARG A 64 -3.33 15.99 -1.27
CA ARG A 64 -3.54 16.91 -2.39
C ARG A 64 -5.00 17.35 -2.49
N LEU A 65 -5.94 16.44 -2.29
CA LEU A 65 -7.37 16.75 -2.32
C LEU A 65 -7.76 17.70 -1.19
N ILE A 66 -7.32 17.43 0.04
CA ILE A 66 -7.60 18.31 1.19
C ILE A 66 -7.01 19.70 0.93
N LYS A 67 -5.74 19.79 0.51
CA LYS A 67 -5.10 21.08 0.20
C LYS A 67 -5.72 21.83 -0.98
N LYS A 68 -6.44 21.13 -1.85
CA LYS A 68 -7.14 21.76 -2.98
C LYS A 68 -8.47 22.38 -2.56
N HIS A 69 -9.11 21.85 -1.51
CA HIS A 69 -10.46 22.24 -1.08
C HIS A 69 -10.49 22.96 0.29
N ALA A 70 -9.36 23.05 0.99
CA ALA A 70 -9.15 23.85 2.19
C ALA A 70 -8.30 25.08 1.84
#